data_AF-A0A8C7CXE1-F1
#
_entry.id   AF-A0A8C7CXE1-F1
#
_cell.length_a   1.000
_cell.length_b   1.000
_cell.length_c   1.000
_cell.angle_alpha   90.00
_cell.angle_beta   90.00
_cell.angle_gamma   90.00
#
_symmetry.space_group_name_H-M   'P 1'
#
loop_
_entity.id
_entity.type
_entity.pdbx_description
1 polymer ?
#
loop_
_entity_poly.entity_id
_entity_poly.type
_entity_poly.pdbx_seq_one_letter_code
_entity_poly.pdbx_strand_id
1 'polypeptide(L)'
;MIKKKQCGTPVCWNPESVFTSPCRRIPAPDNEVAQPVALNTTGFSARYTFKNIFVTPTRSSPLPVLCWASRDDVWNNLLRKDETYSRDIHIMTKHPHLQPKMRAILLDWLIEVCEVYKLHRETFYLAQDYFDRFMATQSNVFKSTLQLIGISSLFIAAKMEEIYPPKVHQFAYVTDGACTEDDILCMELIIMKELKWRLSPLTSVSWLNIYMQIAYLRESEEVLIPQYPQTTFVQIAELLDLCVLDVKSLEFCYGVLAASALFHFSSLELVEKVSALKWLDVEACVRWMVPFAMSIREVGSSALRPFKGIPADDMHNIQTHAAYLDWMAKACSYPQVDVDRSQSSPIPSGVLTPPPSSEKPEGTVS
;
A
#
# COMPACT_ATOMS: atom_id res chain seq x y z
N MET A 1 -30.89 -47.80 -4.30
CA MET A 1 -31.62 -47.77 -3.02
C MET A 1 -30.63 -48.00 -1.90
N ILE A 2 -30.35 -46.98 -1.08
CA ILE A 2 -29.97 -47.03 0.35
C ILE A 2 -30.03 -45.58 0.86
N LYS A 3 -30.55 -45.44 2.07
CA LYS A 3 -31.28 -44.29 2.64
C LYS A 3 -30.37 -43.12 3.06
N LYS A 4 -30.76 -41.88 2.70
CA LYS A 4 -30.27 -40.64 3.32
C LYS A 4 -30.86 -40.49 4.72
N LYS A 5 -30.01 -40.14 5.69
CA LYS A 5 -30.37 -39.84 7.08
C LYS A 5 -30.58 -38.33 7.22
N GLN A 6 -31.79 -37.92 7.60
CA GLN A 6 -32.13 -36.55 8.00
C GLN A 6 -31.60 -36.24 9.40
N CYS A 7 -31.11 -35.02 9.61
CA CYS A 7 -30.97 -34.43 10.95
C CYS A 7 -31.18 -32.91 10.90
N GLY A 8 -32.31 -32.46 11.47
CA GLY A 8 -32.48 -31.24 12.28
C GLY A 8 -32.18 -29.85 11.72
N THR A 9 -33.23 -29.12 11.31
CA THR A 9 -33.29 -27.64 11.35
C THR A 9 -33.54 -27.15 12.77
N PRO A 10 -33.10 -25.92 13.12
CA PRO A 10 -34.12 -25.00 13.63
C PRO A 10 -34.00 -23.55 13.14
N VAL A 11 -35.20 -22.95 13.03
CA VAL A 11 -35.58 -21.53 12.95
C VAL A 11 -35.41 -20.79 11.61
N CYS A 12 -36.49 -20.89 10.83
CA CYS A 12 -36.86 -20.01 9.73
C CYS A 12 -37.28 -18.64 10.28
N TRP A 13 -36.71 -17.55 9.76
CA TRP A 13 -37.21 -16.19 10.00
C TRP A 13 -38.30 -15.89 8.98
N ASN A 14 -39.53 -15.70 9.47
CA ASN A 14 -40.70 -15.41 8.66
C ASN A 14 -40.65 -13.95 8.15
N PRO A 15 -40.84 -13.67 6.85
CA PRO A 15 -40.80 -12.32 6.30
C PRO A 15 -42.22 -11.76 6.17
N GLU A 16 -42.73 -11.06 7.18
CA GLU A 16 -43.90 -10.19 7.02
C GLU A 16 -44.07 -9.28 8.25
N SER A 17 -43.54 -8.05 8.18
CA SER A 17 -44.18 -6.88 8.81
C SER A 17 -43.61 -5.56 8.27
N VAL A 18 -44.40 -4.96 7.38
CA VAL A 18 -44.72 -3.53 7.28
C VAL A 18 -43.54 -2.54 7.12
N PHE A 19 -43.42 -2.04 5.89
CA PHE A 19 -42.76 -0.78 5.54
C PHE A 19 -43.32 0.40 6.35
N THR A 20 -42.46 1.12 7.06
CA THR A 20 -42.59 2.58 7.27
C THR A 20 -41.21 3.20 7.47
N SER A 21 -40.82 4.08 6.54
CA SER A 21 -39.64 4.96 6.64
C SER A 21 -39.90 6.08 7.66
N PRO A 22 -38.88 6.48 8.44
CA PRO A 22 -38.82 7.86 8.90
C PRO A 22 -37.43 8.47 8.70
N CYS A 23 -37.26 9.22 7.60
CA CYS A 23 -36.22 10.26 7.54
C CYS A 23 -36.55 11.35 8.58
N ARG A 24 -35.79 11.41 9.68
CA ARG A 24 -35.78 12.57 10.59
C ARG A 24 -34.48 13.34 10.42
N ARG A 25 -34.58 14.56 9.88
CA ARG A 25 -33.50 15.56 9.86
C ARG A 25 -33.16 15.97 11.30
N ILE A 26 -31.88 15.99 11.64
CA ILE A 26 -31.37 16.49 12.93
C ILE A 26 -31.18 18.02 12.80
N PRO A 27 -31.73 18.86 13.70
CA PRO A 27 -31.50 20.32 13.67
C PRO A 27 -30.12 20.69 14.24
N ALA A 28 -29.48 21.71 13.66
CA ALA A 28 -28.27 22.33 14.20
C ALA A 28 -28.60 23.28 15.37
N PRO A 29 -27.76 23.39 16.41
CA PRO A 29 -27.98 24.36 17.49
C PRO A 29 -27.39 25.73 17.12
N ASP A 30 -28.28 26.73 17.03
CA ASP A 30 -27.93 28.15 16.94
C ASP A 30 -27.73 28.75 18.35
N ASN A 31 -26.68 29.58 18.47
CA ASN A 31 -26.52 30.75 19.34
C ASN A 31 -26.77 30.61 20.86
N GLU A 32 -25.69 30.51 21.64
CA GLU A 32 -25.66 31.00 23.03
C GLU A 32 -24.59 32.08 23.22
N VAL A 33 -25.04 33.18 23.81
CA VAL A 33 -24.37 34.46 24.03
C VAL A 33 -23.39 34.37 25.22
N ALA A 34 -22.19 34.93 25.05
CA ALA A 34 -21.16 34.97 26.09
C ALA A 34 -21.51 35.97 27.23
N GLN A 35 -21.34 35.55 28.48
CA GLN A 35 -21.21 36.45 29.64
C GLN A 35 -19.93 36.14 30.43
N PRO A 36 -19.22 37.15 30.98
CA PRO A 36 -17.92 36.97 31.58
C PRO A 36 -18.02 36.63 33.08
N VAL A 37 -17.26 35.64 33.55
CA VAL A 37 -17.17 35.29 34.97
C VAL A 37 -15.77 35.62 35.49
N ALA A 38 -15.75 36.34 36.61
CA ALA A 38 -14.57 36.93 37.25
C ALA A 38 -13.57 35.88 37.79
N LEU A 39 -12.28 36.26 37.77
CA LEU A 39 -11.19 35.51 38.40
C LEU A 39 -11.22 35.63 39.92
N ASN A 40 -11.36 34.51 40.61
CA ASN A 40 -10.94 34.37 42.00
C ASN A 40 -9.89 33.27 42.12
N THR A 41 -8.70 33.71 42.51
CA THR A 41 -7.52 32.94 42.91
C THR A 41 -7.80 32.21 44.22
N THR A 42 -7.65 30.87 44.26
CA THR A 42 -6.84 30.13 45.26
C THR A 42 -6.87 28.62 44.99
N GLY A 43 -5.68 28.10 44.63
CA GLY A 43 -5.12 26.76 44.89
C GLY A 43 -6.00 25.52 44.81
N PHE A 44 -5.77 24.68 43.80
CA PHE A 44 -5.58 23.23 43.96
C PHE A 44 -4.70 22.68 42.82
N SER A 45 -3.80 21.77 43.21
CA SER A 45 -2.75 21.16 42.39
C SER A 45 -3.31 20.23 41.33
N ALA A 46 -3.05 20.50 40.06
CA ALA A 46 -3.08 19.54 38.96
C ALA A 46 -2.19 20.06 37.83
N ARG A 47 -1.28 19.21 37.35
CA ARG A 47 -0.40 19.46 36.21
C ARG A 47 -1.23 19.66 34.94
N TYR A 48 -1.58 20.90 34.63
CA TYR A 48 -2.08 21.29 33.31
C TYR A 48 -0.87 21.60 32.43
N THR A 49 -0.45 20.63 31.62
CA THR A 49 0.44 20.92 30.49
C THR A 49 -0.42 21.58 29.41
N PHE A 50 -0.24 22.89 29.20
CA PHE A 50 -0.82 23.61 28.08
C PHE A 50 -0.49 22.85 26.77
N LYS A 51 -1.51 22.37 26.05
CA LYS A 51 -1.34 21.96 24.65
C LYS A 51 -1.16 23.23 23.84
N ASN A 52 0.08 23.53 23.47
CA ASN A 52 0.35 24.52 22.43
C ASN A 52 -0.38 24.09 21.15
N ILE A 53 -1.34 24.89 20.69
CA ILE A 53 -2.05 24.75 19.41
C ILE A 53 -1.21 25.35 18.27
N PHE A 54 0.11 25.16 18.34
CA PHE A 54 1.03 25.44 17.26
C PHE A 54 2.01 24.28 17.21
N VAL A 55 1.60 23.22 16.53
CA VAL A 55 2.54 22.19 16.09
C VAL A 55 3.31 22.82 14.94
N THR A 56 4.49 23.34 15.23
CA THR A 56 5.48 23.61 14.18
C THR A 56 5.75 22.27 13.50
N PRO A 57 5.55 22.12 12.18
CA PRO A 57 5.92 20.90 11.49
C PRO A 57 7.41 20.63 11.77
N THR A 58 7.73 19.42 12.25
CA THR A 58 9.12 19.03 12.51
C THR A 58 9.96 18.97 11.23
N ARG A 59 9.32 19.03 10.05
CA ARG A 59 9.93 18.99 8.72
C ARG A 59 9.18 19.90 7.77
N SER A 60 9.90 20.59 6.89
CA SER A 60 9.31 21.36 5.80
C SER A 60 8.61 20.43 4.81
N SER A 61 7.38 20.77 4.40
CA SER A 61 6.64 20.01 3.38
C SER A 61 7.43 19.99 2.06
N PRO A 62 7.56 18.85 1.36
CA PRO A 62 8.19 18.77 0.04
C PRO A 62 7.25 19.17 -1.11
N LEU A 63 5.93 19.23 -0.87
CA LEU A 63 4.95 19.64 -1.88
C LEU A 63 5.21 21.09 -2.30
N PRO A 64 5.06 21.48 -3.57
CA PRO A 64 5.16 22.89 -3.96
C PRO A 64 3.97 23.71 -3.41
N VAL A 65 3.92 25.00 -3.73
CA VAL A 65 2.72 25.81 -3.48
C VAL A 65 1.56 25.23 -4.32
N LEU A 66 0.41 25.01 -3.68
CA LEU A 66 -0.77 24.44 -4.33
C LEU A 66 -1.83 25.53 -4.49
N CYS A 67 -2.56 25.53 -5.61
CA CYS A 67 -3.61 26.52 -5.87
C CYS A 67 -4.97 26.14 -5.25
N TRP A 68 -5.15 24.90 -4.78
CA TRP A 68 -6.41 24.40 -4.20
C TRP A 68 -6.38 24.23 -2.68
N ALA A 69 -5.21 24.31 -2.04
CA ALA A 69 -5.08 24.14 -0.59
C ALA A 69 -3.72 24.64 -0.06
N SER A 70 -3.57 24.71 1.26
CA SER A 70 -2.26 24.92 1.89
C SER A 70 -1.37 23.67 1.72
N ARG A 71 -0.15 23.86 1.22
CA ARG A 71 0.84 22.78 1.03
C ARG A 71 1.19 22.06 2.33
N ASP A 72 1.20 22.77 3.44
CA ASP A 72 1.54 22.22 4.74
C ASP A 72 0.35 21.44 5.32
N ASP A 73 -0.87 21.93 5.15
CA ASP A 73 -2.07 21.22 5.60
C ASP A 73 -2.27 19.93 4.82
N VAL A 74 -2.09 19.96 3.49
CA VAL A 74 -2.17 18.74 2.66
C VAL A 74 -1.12 17.73 3.09
N TRP A 75 0.15 18.13 3.22
CA TRP A 75 1.21 17.23 3.63
C TRP A 75 0.99 16.64 5.03
N ASN A 76 0.63 17.49 6.00
CA ASN A 76 0.34 17.04 7.36
C ASN A 76 -0.88 16.11 7.43
N ASN A 77 -1.89 16.32 6.58
CA ASN A 77 -3.02 15.41 6.46
C ASN A 77 -2.61 14.05 5.88
N LEU A 78 -1.72 14.03 4.87
CA LEU A 78 -1.17 12.79 4.31
C LEU A 78 -0.39 12.00 5.38
N LEU A 79 0.52 12.66 6.10
CA LEU A 79 1.30 12.04 7.18
C LEU A 79 0.39 11.47 8.27
N ARG A 80 -0.55 12.28 8.77
CA ARG A 80 -1.52 11.83 9.78
C ARG A 80 -2.36 10.66 9.28
N LYS A 81 -2.75 10.67 8.01
CA LYS A 81 -3.51 9.58 7.40
C LYS A 81 -2.69 8.29 7.42
N ASP A 82 -1.42 8.31 7.00
CA ASP A 82 -0.55 7.12 7.04
C ASP A 82 -0.38 6.59 8.49
N GLU A 83 -0.22 7.48 9.48
CA GLU A 83 -0.14 7.10 10.89
C GLU A 83 -1.42 6.43 11.42
N THR A 84 -2.61 6.85 10.94
CA THR A 84 -3.89 6.26 11.39
C THR A 84 -4.12 4.83 10.90
N TYR A 85 -3.38 4.38 9.89
CA TYR A 85 -3.44 3.04 9.32
C TYR A 85 -2.27 2.19 9.82
N SER A 86 -2.39 1.71 11.06
CA SER A 86 -1.37 0.84 11.65
C SER A 86 -1.39 -0.56 11.00
N ARG A 87 -0.19 -1.07 10.68
CA ARG A 87 0.03 -2.45 10.21
C ARG A 87 0.76 -3.23 11.30
N ASP A 88 0.40 -4.49 11.49
CA ASP A 88 0.96 -5.34 12.53
C ASP A 88 1.95 -6.33 11.92
N ILE A 89 3.25 -6.13 12.16
CA ILE A 89 4.30 -7.04 11.67
C ILE A 89 4.13 -8.48 12.20
N HIS A 90 3.47 -8.65 13.35
CA HIS A 90 3.27 -9.95 13.97
C HIS A 90 1.99 -10.65 13.48
N ILE A 91 1.39 -10.24 12.35
CA ILE A 91 0.18 -10.88 11.78
C ILE A 91 0.27 -12.41 11.75
N MET A 92 1.43 -12.96 11.37
CA MET A 92 1.60 -14.42 11.24
C MET A 92 1.55 -15.15 12.59
N THR A 93 1.91 -14.48 13.70
CA THR A 93 1.89 -15.08 15.04
C THR A 93 0.47 -15.41 15.53
N LYS A 94 -0.53 -14.69 15.01
CA LYS A 94 -1.96 -14.91 15.31
C LYS A 94 -2.55 -16.10 14.54
N HIS A 95 -1.81 -16.68 13.60
CA HIS A 95 -2.27 -17.74 12.72
C HIS A 95 -1.26 -18.91 12.68
N PRO A 96 -1.23 -19.78 13.70
CA PRO A 96 -0.23 -20.85 13.85
C PRO A 96 -0.17 -21.85 12.69
N HIS A 97 -1.24 -21.93 11.89
CA HIS A 97 -1.34 -22.82 10.72
C HIS A 97 -0.85 -22.18 9.41
N LEU A 98 -0.44 -20.90 9.45
CA LEU A 98 0.04 -20.16 8.29
C LEU A 98 1.54 -19.91 8.38
N GLN A 99 2.16 -19.83 7.20
CA GLN A 99 3.57 -19.45 7.05
C GLN A 99 3.65 -18.15 6.25
N PRO A 100 4.64 -17.27 6.49
CA PRO A 100 4.84 -16.04 5.70
C PRO A 100 4.85 -16.29 4.18
N LYS A 101 5.42 -17.41 3.74
CA LYS A 101 5.42 -17.81 2.32
C LYS A 101 4.01 -17.98 1.73
N MET A 102 3.02 -18.38 2.52
CA MET A 102 1.64 -18.50 2.03
C MET A 102 1.02 -17.13 1.71
N ARG A 103 1.38 -16.09 2.48
CA ARG A 103 1.02 -14.69 2.16
C ARG A 103 1.71 -14.24 0.87
N ALA A 104 3.02 -14.51 0.72
CA ALA A 104 3.76 -14.18 -0.49
C ALA A 104 3.13 -14.83 -1.74
N ILE A 105 2.80 -16.12 -1.68
CA ILE A 105 2.14 -16.83 -2.79
C ILE A 105 0.76 -16.23 -3.11
N LEU A 106 -0.02 -15.85 -2.08
CA LEU A 106 -1.32 -15.22 -2.29
C LEU A 106 -1.18 -13.86 -2.96
N LEU A 107 -0.29 -12.99 -2.46
CA LEU A 107 -0.09 -11.65 -3.00
C LEU A 107 0.48 -11.70 -4.43
N ASP A 108 1.42 -12.60 -4.70
CA ASP A 108 1.95 -12.84 -6.05
C ASP A 108 0.84 -13.24 -7.03
N TRP A 109 -0.04 -14.17 -6.62
CA TRP A 109 -1.21 -14.53 -7.41
C TRP A 109 -2.17 -13.35 -7.62
N LEU A 110 -2.41 -12.50 -6.61
CA LEU A 110 -3.24 -11.31 -6.77
C LEU A 110 -2.63 -10.30 -7.77
N ILE A 111 -1.31 -10.17 -7.81
CA ILE A 111 -0.62 -9.36 -8.83
C ILE A 111 -0.90 -9.91 -10.23
N GLU A 112 -0.81 -11.22 -10.42
CA GLU A 112 -1.14 -11.89 -11.70
C GLU A 112 -2.60 -11.65 -12.10
N VAL A 113 -3.54 -11.80 -11.17
CA VAL A 113 -4.96 -11.50 -11.40
C VAL A 113 -5.17 -10.04 -11.82
N CYS A 114 -4.46 -9.10 -11.18
CA CYS A 114 -4.52 -7.69 -11.55
C CYS A 114 -4.01 -7.43 -12.97
N GLU A 115 -2.91 -8.06 -13.39
CA GLU A 115 -2.42 -7.93 -14.77
C GLU A 115 -3.43 -8.50 -15.79
N VAL A 116 -4.00 -9.67 -15.52
CA VAL A 116 -5.00 -10.32 -16.40
C VAL A 116 -6.22 -9.42 -16.62
N TYR A 117 -6.70 -8.78 -15.55
CA TYR A 117 -7.84 -7.86 -15.61
C TYR A 117 -7.45 -6.40 -15.92
N LYS A 118 -6.16 -6.11 -16.10
CA LYS A 118 -5.60 -4.76 -16.32
C LYS A 118 -6.03 -3.77 -15.24
N LEU A 119 -6.00 -4.22 -13.98
CA LEU A 119 -6.29 -3.37 -12.83
C LEU A 119 -5.11 -2.45 -12.54
N HIS A 120 -5.40 -1.31 -11.93
CA HIS A 120 -4.38 -0.37 -11.51
C HIS A 120 -3.51 -0.98 -10.38
N ARG A 121 -2.26 -0.54 -10.29
CA ARG A 121 -1.36 -0.86 -9.17
C ARG A 121 -1.99 -0.43 -7.85
N GLU A 122 -2.64 0.73 -7.82
CA GLU A 122 -3.35 1.20 -6.61
C GLU A 122 -4.38 0.17 -6.13
N THR A 123 -5.14 -0.44 -7.04
CA THR A 123 -6.09 -1.52 -6.72
C THR A 123 -5.40 -2.72 -6.05
N PHE A 124 -4.25 -3.16 -6.55
CA PHE A 124 -3.48 -4.23 -5.91
C PHE A 124 -2.99 -3.83 -4.51
N TYR A 125 -2.40 -2.65 -4.36
CA TYR A 125 -1.88 -2.21 -3.06
C TYR A 125 -2.99 -1.96 -2.03
N LEU A 126 -4.17 -1.50 -2.46
CA LEU A 126 -5.36 -1.43 -1.61
C LEU A 126 -5.77 -2.84 -1.15
N ALA A 127 -5.79 -3.82 -2.06
CA ALA A 127 -6.11 -5.21 -1.73
C ALA A 127 -5.11 -5.81 -0.74
N GLN A 128 -3.82 -5.54 -0.92
CA GLN A 128 -2.75 -5.95 -0.01
C GLN A 128 -2.91 -5.32 1.38
N ASP A 129 -3.17 -4.01 1.46
CA ASP A 129 -3.41 -3.30 2.73
C ASP A 129 -4.66 -3.85 3.45
N TYR A 130 -5.76 -4.07 2.72
CA TYR A 130 -6.98 -4.67 3.28
C TYR A 130 -6.73 -6.08 3.79
N PHE A 131 -6.04 -6.91 3.02
CA PHE A 131 -5.69 -8.27 3.41
C PHE A 131 -4.89 -8.27 4.71
N ASP A 132 -3.78 -7.52 4.80
CA ASP A 132 -2.91 -7.55 5.97
C ASP A 132 -3.57 -6.97 7.22
N ARG A 133 -4.28 -5.85 7.09
CA ARG A 133 -5.01 -5.26 8.22
C ARG A 133 -6.16 -6.14 8.67
N PHE A 134 -6.85 -6.80 7.74
CA PHE A 134 -7.90 -7.76 8.09
C PHE A 134 -7.29 -8.94 8.84
N MET A 135 -6.23 -9.55 8.33
CA MET A 135 -5.53 -10.65 9.01
C MET A 135 -5.09 -10.27 10.43
N ALA A 136 -4.62 -9.03 10.64
CA ALA A 136 -4.27 -8.51 11.96
C ALA A 136 -5.43 -8.49 12.98
N THR A 137 -6.69 -8.43 12.52
CA THR A 137 -7.90 -8.48 13.36
C THR A 137 -8.36 -9.91 13.66
N GLN A 138 -7.94 -10.88 12.86
CA GLN A 138 -8.38 -12.27 12.95
C GLN A 138 -7.40 -13.12 13.80
N SER A 139 -7.82 -14.33 14.12
CA SER A 139 -6.96 -15.34 14.76
C SER A 139 -7.26 -16.73 14.18
N ASN A 140 -6.26 -17.61 14.13
CA ASN A 140 -6.39 -19.00 13.67
C ASN A 140 -7.02 -19.17 12.26
N VAL A 141 -6.67 -18.29 11.31
CA VAL A 141 -7.07 -18.44 9.90
C VAL A 141 -6.36 -19.65 9.30
N PHE A 142 -7.07 -20.42 8.49
CA PHE A 142 -6.54 -21.60 7.79
C PHE A 142 -6.14 -21.28 6.37
N LYS A 143 -5.20 -22.07 5.83
CA LYS A 143 -4.69 -21.93 4.45
C LYS A 143 -5.82 -21.93 3.41
N SER A 144 -6.85 -22.76 3.60
CA SER A 144 -7.99 -22.88 2.67
C SER A 144 -8.82 -21.60 2.53
N THR A 145 -8.73 -20.68 3.51
CA THR A 145 -9.51 -19.43 3.51
C THR A 145 -8.74 -18.27 2.86
N LEU A 146 -7.43 -18.40 2.66
CA LEU A 146 -6.58 -17.32 2.15
C LEU A 146 -7.03 -16.81 0.77
N GLN A 147 -7.36 -17.70 -0.15
CA GLN A 147 -7.80 -17.30 -1.49
C GLN A 147 -9.10 -16.50 -1.44
N LEU A 148 -10.06 -16.90 -0.60
CA LEU A 148 -11.32 -16.18 -0.40
C LEU A 148 -11.08 -14.78 0.18
N ILE A 149 -10.23 -14.65 1.20
CA ILE A 149 -9.90 -13.35 1.82
C ILE A 149 -9.18 -12.45 0.81
N GLY A 150 -8.19 -12.99 0.10
CA GLY A 150 -7.40 -12.25 -0.90
C GLY A 150 -8.26 -11.75 -2.05
N ILE A 151 -9.05 -12.63 -2.68
CA ILE A 151 -9.89 -12.24 -3.82
C ILE A 151 -11.01 -11.28 -3.43
N SER A 152 -11.55 -11.42 -2.21
CA SER A 152 -12.55 -10.48 -1.68
C SER A 152 -11.95 -9.12 -1.34
N SER A 153 -10.71 -9.09 -0.83
CA SER A 153 -9.96 -7.85 -0.62
C SER A 153 -9.73 -7.12 -1.95
N LEU A 154 -9.37 -7.87 -3.00
CA LEU A 154 -9.23 -7.32 -4.35
C LEU A 154 -10.56 -6.87 -4.96
N PHE A 155 -11.65 -7.58 -4.70
CA PHE A 155 -12.99 -7.16 -5.13
C PHE A 155 -13.41 -5.84 -4.48
N ILE A 156 -13.15 -5.65 -3.19
CA ILE A 156 -13.38 -4.36 -2.51
C ILE A 156 -12.51 -3.28 -3.14
N ALA A 157 -11.21 -3.52 -3.31
CA ALA A 157 -10.28 -2.55 -3.87
C ALA A 157 -10.67 -2.12 -5.30
N ALA A 158 -11.03 -3.07 -6.16
CA ALA A 158 -11.43 -2.78 -7.52
C ALA A 158 -12.68 -1.87 -7.56
N LYS A 159 -13.67 -2.09 -6.68
CA LYS A 159 -14.84 -1.21 -6.58
C LYS A 159 -14.53 0.18 -6.05
N MET A 160 -13.43 0.35 -5.31
CA MET A 160 -13.02 1.63 -4.76
C MET A 160 -12.22 2.46 -5.78
N GLU A 161 -11.42 1.80 -6.62
CA GLU A 161 -10.43 2.46 -7.46
C GLU A 161 -10.79 2.47 -8.95
N GLU A 162 -11.38 1.39 -9.48
CA GLU A 162 -11.61 1.26 -10.92
C GLU A 162 -12.87 2.00 -11.37
N ILE A 163 -12.82 2.66 -12.53
CA ILE A 163 -14.02 3.26 -13.16
C ILE A 163 -15.04 2.17 -13.54
N TYR A 164 -14.54 1.04 -14.07
CA TYR A 164 -15.33 -0.10 -14.50
C TYR A 164 -14.75 -1.41 -13.94
N PRO A 165 -14.95 -1.71 -12.64
CA PRO A 165 -14.39 -2.90 -12.02
C PRO A 165 -14.96 -4.20 -12.62
N PRO A 166 -14.18 -5.30 -12.65
CA PRO A 166 -14.71 -6.62 -12.99
C PRO A 166 -15.90 -6.99 -12.09
N LYS A 167 -16.86 -7.72 -12.65
CA LYS A 167 -18.03 -8.19 -11.91
C LYS A 167 -17.66 -9.35 -10.98
N VAL A 168 -18.47 -9.58 -9.95
CA VAL A 168 -18.22 -10.64 -8.95
C VAL A 168 -18.02 -12.02 -9.59
N HIS A 169 -18.77 -12.37 -10.64
CA HIS A 169 -18.58 -13.64 -11.35
C HIS A 169 -17.19 -13.78 -12.00
N GLN A 170 -16.54 -12.69 -12.40
CA GLN A 170 -15.17 -12.71 -12.94
C GLN A 170 -14.15 -12.98 -11.84
N PHE A 171 -14.36 -12.41 -10.64
CA PHE A 171 -13.58 -12.72 -9.46
C PHE A 171 -13.78 -14.17 -8.98
N ALA A 172 -15.01 -14.69 -9.00
CA ALA A 172 -15.27 -16.11 -8.72
C ALA A 172 -14.60 -17.01 -9.76
N TYR A 173 -14.72 -16.68 -11.05
CA TYR A 173 -14.14 -17.44 -12.16
C TYR A 173 -12.62 -17.61 -12.03
N VAL A 174 -11.88 -16.54 -11.68
CA VAL A 174 -10.41 -16.62 -11.56
C VAL A 174 -9.94 -17.48 -10.39
N THR A 175 -10.83 -17.83 -9.46
CA THR A 175 -10.52 -18.78 -8.37
C THR A 175 -10.65 -20.25 -8.79
N ASP A 176 -10.99 -20.54 -10.06
CA ASP A 176 -11.18 -21.91 -10.58
C ASP A 176 -12.16 -22.75 -9.74
N GLY A 177 -13.26 -22.11 -9.32
CA GLY A 177 -14.33 -22.76 -8.54
C GLY A 177 -14.04 -22.90 -7.04
N ALA A 178 -12.90 -22.42 -6.54
CA ALA A 178 -12.59 -22.46 -5.12
C ALA A 178 -13.42 -21.48 -4.27
N CYS A 179 -13.87 -20.37 -4.86
CA CYS A 179 -14.72 -19.36 -4.22
C CYS A 179 -15.97 -19.10 -5.08
N THR A 180 -17.15 -19.17 -4.49
CA THR A 180 -18.40 -18.80 -5.17
C THR A 180 -18.66 -17.29 -5.09
N GLU A 181 -19.59 -16.78 -5.91
CA GLU A 181 -20.00 -15.37 -5.84
C GLU A 181 -20.55 -15.00 -4.46
N ASP A 182 -21.35 -15.89 -3.86
CA ASP A 182 -21.91 -15.70 -2.51
C ASP A 182 -20.83 -15.67 -1.44
N ASP A 183 -19.79 -16.52 -1.55
CA ASP A 183 -18.66 -16.50 -0.61
C ASP A 183 -17.95 -15.14 -0.64
N ILE A 184 -17.71 -14.61 -1.84
CA ILE A 184 -17.04 -13.30 -2.04
C ILE A 184 -17.91 -12.18 -1.47
N LEU A 185 -19.21 -12.19 -1.75
CA LEU A 185 -20.16 -11.19 -1.23
C LEU A 185 -20.29 -11.25 0.30
N CYS A 186 -20.21 -12.44 0.90
CA CYS A 186 -20.21 -12.57 2.36
C CYS A 186 -18.88 -12.08 2.96
N MET A 187 -17.76 -12.49 2.37
CA MET A 187 -16.43 -12.15 2.87
C MET A 187 -16.16 -10.63 2.76
N GLU A 188 -16.61 -9.95 1.70
CA GLU A 188 -16.42 -8.50 1.61
C GLU A 188 -17.06 -7.74 2.78
N LEU A 189 -18.24 -8.17 3.22
CA LEU A 189 -18.95 -7.54 4.33
C LEU A 189 -18.21 -7.77 5.64
N ILE A 190 -17.62 -8.96 5.82
CA ILE A 190 -16.79 -9.29 6.99
C ILE A 190 -15.56 -8.40 7.00
N ILE A 191 -14.81 -8.34 5.89
CA ILE A 191 -13.61 -7.50 5.77
C ILE A 191 -13.93 -6.04 6.07
N MET A 192 -14.94 -5.45 5.41
CA MET A 192 -15.28 -4.03 5.59
C MET A 192 -15.72 -3.70 7.02
N LYS A 193 -16.45 -4.60 7.68
CA LYS A 193 -16.87 -4.43 9.08
C LYS A 193 -15.69 -4.48 10.05
N GLU A 194 -14.81 -5.46 9.90
CA GLU A 194 -13.62 -5.61 10.75
C GLU A 194 -12.62 -4.46 10.55
N LEU A 195 -12.50 -3.95 9.33
CA LEU A 195 -11.73 -2.75 9.02
C LEU A 195 -12.45 -1.45 9.41
N LYS A 196 -13.66 -1.52 9.96
CA LYS A 196 -14.49 -0.38 10.37
C LYS A 196 -14.67 0.65 9.25
N TRP A 197 -14.83 0.17 8.01
CA TRP A 197 -14.95 0.97 6.80
C TRP A 197 -13.78 1.94 6.55
N ARG A 198 -12.62 1.71 7.18
CA ARG A 198 -11.38 2.45 6.89
C ARG A 198 -10.74 1.86 5.64
N LEU A 199 -11.24 2.25 4.47
CA LEU A 199 -10.88 1.72 3.15
C LEU A 199 -10.15 2.74 2.26
N SER A 200 -9.54 3.75 2.85
CA SER A 200 -8.76 4.75 2.10
C SER A 200 -7.40 4.95 2.76
N PRO A 201 -6.52 3.95 2.80
CA PRO A 201 -5.13 4.15 3.24
C PRO A 201 -4.39 5.11 2.29
N LEU A 202 -3.14 5.45 2.61
CA LEU A 202 -2.14 5.79 1.60
C LEU A 202 -1.32 4.53 1.38
N THR A 203 -1.30 4.02 0.16
CA THR A 203 -0.54 2.83 -0.26
C THR A 203 0.92 3.18 -0.54
N SER A 204 1.82 2.19 -0.58
CA SER A 204 3.22 2.43 -0.99
C SER A 204 3.31 2.98 -2.42
N VAL A 205 2.48 2.51 -3.35
CA VAL A 205 2.47 3.03 -4.72
C VAL A 205 1.89 4.45 -4.81
N SER A 206 0.91 4.82 -3.97
CA SER A 206 0.43 6.20 -3.87
C SER A 206 1.52 7.17 -3.40
N TRP A 207 2.34 6.75 -2.43
CA TRP A 207 3.52 7.52 -2.01
C TRP A 207 4.56 7.63 -3.11
N LEU A 208 4.82 6.54 -3.84
CA LEU A 208 5.72 6.56 -5.01
C LEU A 208 5.23 7.56 -6.07
N ASN A 209 3.92 7.57 -6.38
CA ASN A 209 3.32 8.54 -7.30
C ASN A 209 3.60 9.99 -6.86
N ILE A 210 3.38 10.29 -5.56
CA ILE A 210 3.67 11.62 -5.00
C ILE A 210 5.15 11.97 -5.16
N TYR A 211 6.06 11.06 -4.80
CA TYR A 211 7.50 11.30 -4.87
C TYR A 211 7.98 11.49 -6.30
N MET A 212 7.49 10.68 -7.24
CA MET A 212 7.81 10.79 -8.66
C MET A 212 7.29 12.10 -9.23
N GLN A 213 6.08 12.52 -8.88
CA GLN A 213 5.55 13.80 -9.31
C GLN A 213 6.41 14.97 -8.82
N ILE A 214 6.79 14.99 -7.53
CA ILE A 214 7.65 16.07 -6.98
C ILE A 214 9.07 16.02 -7.59
N ALA A 215 9.59 14.83 -7.90
CA ALA A 215 10.92 14.66 -8.51
C ALA A 215 11.03 15.37 -9.87
N TYR A 216 9.98 15.29 -10.69
CA TYR A 216 9.98 15.77 -12.07
C TYR A 216 9.20 17.07 -12.29
N LEU A 217 8.59 17.62 -11.24
CA LEU A 217 7.84 18.87 -11.32
C LEU A 217 8.72 20.05 -11.76
N ARG A 218 8.28 20.80 -12.77
CA ARG A 218 8.88 22.09 -13.14
C ARG A 218 8.14 23.26 -12.51
N GLU A 219 8.81 24.41 -12.42
CA GLU A 219 8.32 25.60 -11.68
C GLU A 219 6.95 26.13 -12.14
N SER A 220 6.54 25.85 -13.39
CA SER A 220 5.29 26.31 -13.98
C SER A 220 4.21 25.24 -14.11
N GLU A 221 4.44 24.03 -13.62
CA GLU A 221 3.58 22.86 -13.86
C GLU A 221 2.74 22.51 -12.61
N GLU A 222 1.51 22.02 -12.84
CA GLU A 222 0.57 21.66 -11.79
C GLU A 222 0.86 20.24 -11.24
N VAL A 223 0.89 20.10 -9.91
CA VAL A 223 1.15 18.81 -9.23
C VAL A 223 0.14 17.71 -9.61
N LEU A 224 -1.11 18.07 -9.92
CA LEU A 224 -2.17 17.10 -10.18
C LEU A 224 -2.13 16.51 -11.59
N ILE A 225 -1.27 17.03 -12.47
CA ILE A 225 -1.12 16.51 -13.83
C ILE A 225 0.11 15.59 -13.85
N PRO A 226 -0.05 14.26 -14.03
CA PRO A 226 1.07 13.31 -13.97
C PRO A 226 2.14 13.61 -15.01
N GLN A 227 3.38 13.86 -14.54
CA GLN A 227 4.49 14.32 -15.38
C GLN A 227 5.81 13.71 -14.93
N TYR A 228 5.95 12.41 -15.11
CA TYR A 228 7.21 11.70 -14.83
C TYR A 228 7.43 10.56 -15.83
N PRO A 229 8.68 10.10 -16.01
CA PRO A 229 8.99 8.99 -16.91
C PRO A 229 8.32 7.69 -16.45
N GLN A 230 7.41 7.18 -17.28
CA GLN A 230 6.67 5.94 -17.04
C GLN A 230 7.57 4.73 -16.79
N THR A 231 8.65 4.60 -17.56
CA THR A 231 9.60 3.49 -17.40
C THR A 231 10.27 3.51 -16.03
N THR A 232 10.71 4.66 -15.55
CA THR A 232 11.34 4.79 -14.22
C THR A 232 10.35 4.43 -13.12
N PHE A 233 9.08 4.86 -13.24
CA PHE A 233 8.04 4.50 -12.28
C PHE A 233 7.84 2.98 -12.20
N VAL A 234 7.71 2.30 -13.35
CA VAL A 234 7.51 0.84 -13.41
C VAL A 234 8.68 0.09 -12.77
N GLN A 235 9.92 0.53 -13.00
CA GLN A 235 11.11 -0.10 -12.43
C GLN A 235 11.16 0.02 -10.89
N ILE A 236 10.79 1.18 -10.34
CA ILE A 236 10.74 1.37 -8.88
C ILE A 236 9.56 0.60 -8.29
N ALA A 237 8.41 0.60 -8.96
CA ALA A 237 7.24 -0.15 -8.53
C ALA A 237 7.50 -1.67 -8.53
N GLU A 238 8.28 -2.19 -9.48
CA GLU A 238 8.70 -3.60 -9.52
C GLU A 238 9.50 -4.02 -8.28
N LEU A 239 10.37 -3.14 -7.76
CA LEU A 239 11.05 -3.37 -6.49
C LEU A 239 10.07 -3.38 -5.31
N LEU A 240 9.10 -2.45 -5.29
CA LEU A 240 8.07 -2.44 -4.25
C LEU A 240 7.21 -3.71 -4.29
N ASP A 241 6.80 -4.16 -5.47
CA ASP A 241 6.00 -5.37 -5.68
C ASP A 241 6.73 -6.59 -5.10
N LEU A 242 8.04 -6.70 -5.35
CA LEU A 242 8.88 -7.76 -4.76
C LEU A 242 8.99 -7.63 -3.23
N CYS A 243 9.20 -6.42 -2.72
CA CYS A 243 9.35 -6.16 -1.29
C CYS A 243 8.07 -6.45 -0.50
N VAL A 244 6.88 -6.12 -1.01
CA VAL A 244 5.60 -6.34 -0.28
C VAL A 244 5.25 -7.81 -0.12
N LEU A 245 5.82 -8.70 -0.94
CA LEU A 245 5.66 -10.13 -0.76
C LEU A 245 6.29 -10.62 0.56
N ASP A 246 7.38 -9.98 1.04
CA ASP A 246 7.96 -10.27 2.36
C ASP A 246 7.13 -9.57 3.43
N VAL A 247 6.69 -10.33 4.44
CA VAL A 247 5.89 -9.83 5.57
C VAL A 247 6.66 -8.78 6.39
N LYS A 248 7.99 -8.78 6.35
CA LYS A 248 8.83 -7.77 7.01
C LYS A 248 8.67 -6.37 6.42
N SER A 249 8.12 -6.23 5.22
CA SER A 249 7.74 -4.92 4.68
C SER A 249 6.82 -4.13 5.63
N LEU A 250 6.02 -4.83 6.44
CA LEU A 250 5.11 -4.24 7.42
C LEU A 250 5.83 -3.58 8.62
N GLU A 251 7.15 -3.76 8.79
CA GLU A 251 7.96 -3.03 9.78
C GLU A 251 8.09 -1.54 9.43
N PHE A 252 7.92 -1.19 8.15
CA PHE A 252 8.15 0.14 7.62
C PHE A 252 6.83 0.81 7.23
N CYS A 253 6.75 2.12 7.45
CA CYS A 253 5.64 2.91 6.93
C CYS A 253 5.66 2.90 5.39
N TYR A 254 4.50 2.99 4.74
CA TYR A 254 4.42 2.90 3.29
C TYR A 254 5.14 4.07 2.59
N GLY A 255 5.14 5.25 3.19
CA GLY A 255 5.97 6.37 2.71
C GLY A 255 7.47 6.10 2.80
N VAL A 256 7.92 5.34 3.80
CA VAL A 256 9.33 4.93 3.95
C VAL A 256 9.68 3.84 2.94
N LEU A 257 8.84 2.82 2.76
CA LEU A 257 9.03 1.79 1.72
C LEU A 257 9.21 2.43 0.33
N ALA A 258 8.30 3.32 -0.05
CA ALA A 258 8.35 4.01 -1.34
C ALA A 258 9.62 4.87 -1.50
N ALA A 259 10.04 5.57 -0.44
CA ALA A 259 11.23 6.41 -0.43
C ALA A 259 12.52 5.57 -0.52
N SER A 260 12.57 4.44 0.19
CA SER A 260 13.69 3.49 0.14
C SER A 260 13.78 2.80 -1.21
N ALA A 261 12.66 2.45 -1.83
CA ALA A 261 12.66 1.94 -3.20
C ALA A 261 13.18 3.00 -4.18
N LEU A 262 12.71 4.25 -4.09
CA LEU A 262 13.20 5.37 -4.90
C LEU A 262 14.72 5.58 -4.71
N PHE A 263 15.24 5.48 -3.49
CA PHE A 263 16.68 5.59 -3.21
C PHE A 263 17.51 4.61 -4.06
N HIS A 264 17.06 3.36 -4.18
CA HIS A 264 17.75 2.34 -4.98
C HIS A 264 17.82 2.65 -6.48
N PHE A 265 17.05 3.60 -6.99
CA PHE A 265 17.09 4.04 -8.40
C PHE A 265 17.58 5.48 -8.57
N SER A 266 17.98 6.15 -7.49
CA SER A 266 18.33 7.57 -7.51
C SER A 266 19.42 7.92 -6.51
N SER A 267 19.17 8.85 -5.58
CA SER A 267 20.12 9.34 -4.59
C SER A 267 19.43 9.75 -3.29
N LEU A 268 20.18 9.86 -2.20
CA LEU A 268 19.67 10.40 -0.94
C LEU A 268 19.14 11.83 -1.11
N GLU A 269 19.84 12.65 -1.89
CA GLU A 269 19.45 14.04 -2.16
C GLU A 269 18.06 14.12 -2.79
N LEU A 270 17.76 13.25 -3.76
CA LEU A 270 16.44 13.22 -4.38
C LEU A 270 15.37 12.77 -3.35
N VAL A 271 15.66 11.73 -2.57
CA VAL A 271 14.74 11.24 -1.54
C VAL A 271 14.43 12.32 -0.50
N GLU A 272 15.45 13.01 0.01
CA GLU A 272 15.29 14.13 0.94
C GLU A 272 14.45 15.25 0.33
N LYS A 273 14.68 15.60 -0.95
CA LYS A 273 13.92 16.62 -1.67
C LYS A 273 12.44 16.27 -1.77
N VAL A 274 12.09 15.04 -2.15
CA VAL A 274 10.70 14.67 -2.50
C VAL A 274 9.86 14.18 -1.33
N SER A 275 10.50 13.68 -0.27
CA SER A 275 9.82 13.07 0.87
C SER A 275 10.05 13.80 2.20
N ALA A 276 11.04 14.71 2.26
CA ALA A 276 11.55 15.28 3.50
C ALA A 276 12.06 14.23 4.52
N LEU A 277 12.31 12.98 4.09
CA LEU A 277 12.93 11.92 4.88
C LEU A 277 14.45 11.99 4.77
N LYS A 278 15.14 12.01 5.92
CA LYS A 278 16.60 12.00 6.02
C LYS A 278 17.11 10.56 6.01
N TRP A 279 18.42 10.39 5.84
CA TRP A 279 19.06 9.06 5.92
C TRP A 279 18.63 8.24 7.13
N LEU A 280 18.63 8.83 8.33
CA LEU A 280 18.23 8.17 9.58
C LEU A 280 16.81 7.57 9.55
N ASP A 281 15.92 8.11 8.73
CA ASP A 281 14.53 7.63 8.63
C ASP A 281 14.40 6.44 7.66
N VAL A 282 15.22 6.41 6.62
CA VAL A 282 15.14 5.41 5.54
C VAL A 282 16.23 4.34 5.65
N GLU A 283 17.27 4.55 6.44
CA GLU A 283 18.47 3.70 6.52
C GLU A 283 18.13 2.22 6.78
N ALA A 284 17.29 1.95 7.78
CA ALA A 284 16.91 0.58 8.12
C ALA A 284 16.17 -0.10 6.97
N CYS A 285 15.25 0.62 6.31
CA CYS A 285 14.45 0.10 5.21
C CYS A 285 15.29 -0.08 3.93
N VAL A 286 16.14 0.90 3.58
CA VAL A 286 17.10 0.80 2.47
C VAL A 286 17.99 -0.42 2.66
N ARG A 287 18.57 -0.62 3.86
CA ARG A 287 19.42 -1.79 4.13
C ARG A 287 18.66 -3.11 4.01
N TRP A 288 17.42 -3.16 4.50
CA TRP A 288 16.56 -4.33 4.33
C TRP A 288 16.19 -4.59 2.86
N MET A 289 16.05 -3.53 2.04
CA MET A 289 15.72 -3.64 0.62
C MET A 289 16.88 -4.12 -0.27
N VAL A 290 18.14 -4.04 0.18
CA VAL A 290 19.33 -4.37 -0.62
C VAL A 290 19.24 -5.74 -1.32
N PRO A 291 18.91 -6.87 -0.65
CA PRO A 291 18.88 -8.17 -1.31
C PRO A 291 17.82 -8.27 -2.43
N PHE A 292 16.70 -7.56 -2.29
CA PHE A 292 15.64 -7.49 -3.30
C PHE A 292 16.06 -6.63 -4.49
N ALA A 293 16.69 -5.49 -4.24
CA ALA A 293 17.23 -4.64 -5.31
C ALA A 293 18.33 -5.37 -6.11
N MET A 294 19.19 -6.14 -5.44
CA MET A 294 20.23 -6.95 -6.07
C MET A 294 19.64 -8.08 -6.93
N SER A 295 18.59 -8.76 -6.45
CA SER A 295 17.98 -9.84 -7.24
C SER A 295 17.33 -9.35 -8.53
N ILE A 296 16.71 -8.16 -8.51
CA ILE A 296 16.20 -7.48 -9.71
C ILE A 296 17.34 -7.05 -10.63
N ARG A 297 18.42 -6.46 -10.08
CA ARG A 297 19.57 -5.99 -10.87
C ARG A 297 20.17 -7.08 -11.76
N GLU A 298 20.29 -8.28 -11.22
CA GLU A 298 20.91 -9.41 -11.93
C GLU A 298 20.05 -9.95 -13.06
N VAL A 299 18.72 -9.79 -12.99
CA VAL A 299 17.79 -10.21 -14.05
C VAL A 299 17.57 -9.07 -15.06
N GLY A 300 17.72 -7.82 -14.63
CA GLY A 300 17.37 -6.63 -15.39
C GLY A 300 15.90 -6.26 -15.18
N SER A 301 15.62 -4.97 -15.01
CA SER A 301 14.26 -4.49 -14.76
C SER A 301 13.35 -4.66 -15.97
N SER A 302 12.05 -4.86 -15.72
CA SER A 302 11.07 -4.98 -16.79
C SER A 302 10.92 -3.70 -17.61
N ALA A 303 10.64 -3.87 -18.91
CA ALA A 303 10.23 -2.77 -19.78
C ALA A 303 8.75 -2.40 -19.57
N LEU A 304 8.38 -1.16 -19.90
CA LEU A 304 6.98 -0.73 -19.95
C LEU A 304 6.19 -1.61 -20.92
N ARG A 305 5.12 -2.25 -20.44
CA ARG A 305 4.27 -3.14 -21.25
C ARG A 305 3.09 -2.38 -21.86
N PRO A 306 2.78 -2.57 -23.15
CA PRO A 306 1.57 -2.01 -23.75
C PRO A 306 0.34 -2.87 -23.40
N PHE A 307 -0.77 -2.22 -23.05
CA PHE A 307 -2.04 -2.88 -22.76
C PHE A 307 -3.12 -2.44 -23.76
N LYS A 308 -3.75 -3.41 -24.45
CA LYS A 308 -4.84 -3.11 -25.38
C LYS A 308 -6.01 -2.45 -24.65
N GLY A 309 -6.42 -1.27 -25.10
CA GLY A 309 -7.54 -0.51 -24.55
C GLY A 309 -7.17 0.42 -23.39
N ILE A 310 -5.90 0.46 -22.99
CA ILE A 310 -5.39 1.40 -21.99
C ILE A 310 -4.67 2.56 -22.71
N PRO A 311 -4.99 3.82 -22.38
CA PRO A 311 -4.28 5.00 -22.89
C PRO A 311 -2.77 4.95 -22.65
N ALA A 312 -1.98 5.54 -23.55
CA ALA A 312 -0.52 5.49 -23.48
C ALA A 312 0.05 6.23 -22.25
N ASP A 313 -0.64 7.26 -21.78
CA ASP A 313 -0.32 8.03 -20.58
C ASP A 313 -0.62 7.29 -19.27
N ASP A 314 -1.35 6.17 -19.32
CA ASP A 314 -1.79 5.41 -18.14
C ASP A 314 -1.16 4.01 -18.03
N MET A 315 -0.38 3.59 -19.03
CA MET A 315 0.19 2.22 -19.08
C MET A 315 1.03 1.85 -17.86
N HIS A 316 1.78 2.81 -17.30
CA HIS A 316 2.59 2.61 -16.09
C HIS A 316 1.79 2.31 -14.83
N ASN A 317 0.52 2.74 -14.79
CA ASN A 317 -0.36 2.53 -13.65
C ASN A 317 -0.99 1.14 -13.64
N ILE A 318 -0.92 0.40 -14.73
CA ILE A 318 -1.43 -0.97 -14.79
C ILE A 318 -0.48 -1.91 -14.06
N GLN A 319 -1.03 -2.77 -13.20
CA GLN A 319 -0.27 -3.79 -12.48
C GLN A 319 0.31 -4.81 -13.47
N THR A 320 1.56 -5.19 -13.25
CA THR A 320 2.27 -6.21 -14.05
C THR A 320 2.75 -7.32 -13.14
N HIS A 321 2.77 -8.56 -13.64
CA HIS A 321 3.36 -9.71 -12.98
C HIS A 321 4.70 -10.10 -13.60
N ALA A 322 5.59 -10.59 -12.75
CA ALA A 322 6.91 -11.10 -13.08
C ALA A 322 7.21 -12.31 -12.18
N ALA A 323 8.38 -12.92 -12.33
CA ALA A 323 8.79 -14.09 -11.53
C ALA A 323 9.20 -13.68 -10.09
N TYR A 324 8.35 -12.96 -9.37
CA TYR A 324 8.66 -12.35 -8.08
C TYR A 324 9.00 -13.40 -7.01
N LEU A 325 8.33 -14.55 -7.00
CA LEU A 325 8.66 -15.63 -6.06
C LEU A 325 10.07 -16.21 -6.30
N ASP A 326 10.54 -16.28 -7.54
CA ASP A 326 11.90 -16.72 -7.86
C ASP A 326 12.93 -15.65 -7.46
N TRP A 327 12.64 -14.38 -7.74
CA TRP A 327 13.48 -13.25 -7.34
C TRP A 327 13.56 -13.09 -5.82
N MET A 328 12.49 -13.43 -5.11
CA MET A 328 12.46 -13.50 -3.65
C MET A 328 13.32 -14.64 -3.12
N ALA A 329 13.22 -15.84 -3.70
CA ALA A 329 14.07 -16.97 -3.30
C ALA A 329 15.56 -16.64 -3.49
N LYS A 330 15.90 -15.91 -4.56
CA LYS A 330 17.23 -15.39 -4.82
C LYS A 330 17.65 -14.33 -3.80
N ALA A 331 16.77 -13.37 -3.48
CA ALA A 331 17.03 -12.36 -2.45
C ALA A 331 17.38 -13.00 -1.09
N CYS A 332 16.68 -14.08 -0.72
CA CYS A 332 16.95 -14.84 0.51
C CYS A 332 18.28 -15.62 0.50
N SER A 333 18.91 -15.80 -0.68
CA SER A 333 20.18 -16.54 -0.82
C SER A 333 21.42 -15.69 -0.63
N TYR A 334 21.31 -14.35 -0.66
CA TYR A 334 22.45 -13.47 -0.43
C TYR A 334 22.99 -13.66 0.99
N PRO A 335 24.30 -13.96 1.16
CA PRO A 335 24.89 -14.11 2.48
C PRO A 335 24.73 -12.82 3.28
N GLN A 336 24.38 -12.92 4.57
CA GLN A 336 24.35 -11.75 5.47
C GLN A 336 25.68 -10.96 5.41
N VAL A 337 26.81 -11.62 5.16
CA VAL A 337 28.15 -11.01 5.05
C VAL A 337 28.30 -10.10 3.82
N ASP A 338 27.66 -10.40 2.69
CA ASP A 338 27.68 -9.53 1.50
C ASP A 338 26.72 -8.33 1.69
N VAL A 339 25.64 -8.54 2.43
CA VAL A 339 24.79 -7.45 2.93
C VAL A 339 25.60 -6.56 3.88
N ASP A 340 26.36 -7.12 4.83
CA ASP A 340 27.21 -6.38 5.79
C ASP A 340 28.36 -5.59 5.12
N ARG A 341 28.94 -6.12 4.03
CA ARG A 341 29.89 -5.36 3.20
C ARG A 341 29.24 -4.16 2.52
N SER A 342 27.99 -4.28 2.08
CA SER A 342 27.20 -3.13 1.60
C SER A 342 26.76 -2.20 2.75
N GLN A 343 26.66 -2.69 3.99
CA GLN A 343 26.32 -1.91 5.19
C GLN A 343 27.47 -1.04 5.72
N SER A 344 28.73 -1.41 5.47
CA SER A 344 29.91 -0.66 5.95
C SER A 344 30.34 0.52 5.06
N SER A 345 29.74 0.65 3.87
CA SER A 345 29.89 1.83 3.02
C SER A 345 28.89 2.92 3.43
N PRO A 346 29.27 4.22 3.46
CA PRO A 346 28.37 5.31 3.85
C PRO A 346 27.16 5.47 2.93
N ILE A 347 27.21 4.88 1.73
CA ILE A 347 26.11 4.73 0.78
C ILE A 347 26.13 3.26 0.34
N PRO A 348 25.04 2.48 0.53
CA PRO A 348 25.00 1.09 0.11
C PRO A 348 25.24 0.97 -1.40
N SER A 349 26.09 0.02 -1.80
CA SER A 349 26.34 -0.33 -3.21
C SER A 349 25.10 -1.02 -3.84
N GLY A 350 24.00 -0.29 -3.94
CA GLY A 350 22.69 -0.78 -4.42
C GLY A 350 21.93 0.26 -5.24
N VAL A 351 22.61 1.31 -5.71
CA VAL A 351 22.04 2.28 -6.65
C VAL A 351 22.07 1.64 -8.04
N LEU A 352 20.89 1.38 -8.60
CA LEU A 352 20.64 0.80 -9.92
C LEU A 352 20.87 1.81 -11.06
N THR A 353 21.59 2.91 -10.80
CA THR A 353 21.95 3.87 -11.85
C THR A 353 22.69 3.17 -12.98
N PRO A 354 22.39 3.50 -14.26
CA PRO A 354 23.18 3.01 -15.38
C PRO A 354 24.66 3.37 -15.17
N PRO A 355 25.61 2.55 -15.65
CA PRO A 355 27.02 2.95 -15.62
C PRO A 355 27.18 4.29 -16.36
N PRO A 356 28.06 5.19 -15.90
CA PRO A 356 28.36 6.43 -16.60
C PRO A 356 28.79 6.10 -18.04
N SER A 357 28.32 6.88 -19.02
CA SER A 357 28.53 6.62 -20.46
C SER A 357 29.98 6.75 -20.95
N SER A 358 30.96 6.72 -20.04
CA SER A 358 32.38 6.88 -20.31
C SER A 358 33.12 5.55 -20.52
N GLU A 359 32.50 4.40 -20.32
CA GLU A 359 33.12 3.10 -20.61
C GLU A 359 32.37 2.36 -21.72
N LYS A 360 32.64 2.77 -22.97
CA LYS A 360 32.51 1.85 -24.10
C LYS A 360 33.69 0.87 -24.01
N PRO A 361 33.49 -0.45 -24.09
CA PRO A 361 34.59 -1.34 -24.41
C PRO A 361 35.06 -0.99 -25.82
N GLU A 362 36.33 -0.62 -25.96
CA GLU A 362 36.99 -0.62 -27.25
C GLU A 362 36.83 -2.03 -27.83
N GLY A 363 36.10 -2.13 -28.95
CA GLY A 363 35.95 -3.38 -29.67
C GLY A 363 37.32 -3.87 -30.09
N THR A 364 37.69 -5.06 -29.62
CA THR A 364 38.85 -5.78 -30.10
C THR A 364 38.61 -6.12 -31.57
N VAL A 365 39.27 -5.37 -32.45
CA VAL A 365 39.55 -5.80 -33.81
C VAL A 365 40.60 -6.90 -33.71
N SER A 366 40.21 -8.16 -33.96
CA SER A 366 41.01 -9.24 -34.55
C SER A 366 40.11 -10.45 -34.81
#